data_AF-A0A9E2RK81-F1
#
_entry.id   AF-A0A9E2RK81-F1
#
_cell.length_a   1.000
_cell.length_b   1.000
_cell.length_c   1.000
_cell.angle_alpha   90.00
_cell.angle_beta   90.00
_cell.angle_gamma   90.00
#
_symmetry.space_group_name_H-M   'P 1'
#
loop_
_entity.id
_entity.type
_entity.pdbx_description
1 polymer ?
#
loop_
_entity_poly.entity_id
_entity_poly.type
_entity_poly.pdbx_seq_one_letter_code
_entity_poly.pdbx_strand_id
1 'polypeptide(L)'
;MVKRKFRTKKLAWMVGIALSTLSLASIASADPARFGQKLMTDRPVRSVVGPSVRIDDEGRISLAWVEEDKETRTVLYARTEKSGGSIGAPVTVNQPTEAPYMRQEAPALAGAGDEVFLTWALTHPKVTADKPFSNELRLSRSTDGGQTFLSSILVNDDEQVIGHSFDSIHVAPDGVVHVAWIDGREGKKESGTFVTRSTDHGRTVSKNLKVDENTCVCCRTSLTTGADGTLYVAWRKILPGDLRETVVARSTDGGQTFTTPVIVGQDRWVFPGCPHRPASIGTDRLGRLYVVWYTEG
;
A
#
# COMPACT_ATOMS: atom_id res chain seq x y z
N MET A 1 24.21 -67.01 66.06
CA MET A 1 24.78 -65.69 66.38
C MET A 1 24.60 -64.78 65.18
N VAL A 2 23.71 -63.80 65.30
CA VAL A 2 23.70 -62.47 64.65
C VAL A 2 23.89 -62.36 63.12
N LYS A 3 22.79 -61.94 62.47
CA LYS A 3 22.65 -61.07 61.28
C LYS A 3 23.50 -61.36 60.02
N ARG A 4 22.79 -61.62 58.91
CA ARG A 4 22.67 -60.67 57.77
C ARG A 4 21.69 -61.24 56.74
N LYS A 5 20.49 -60.65 56.65
CA LYS A 5 19.60 -60.79 55.49
C LYS A 5 20.11 -59.85 54.40
N PHE A 6 20.62 -60.39 53.29
CA PHE A 6 20.68 -59.66 52.03
C PHE A 6 19.61 -60.22 51.10
N ARG A 7 18.53 -59.46 50.95
CA ARG A 7 17.48 -59.67 49.95
C ARG A 7 18.05 -59.27 48.59
N THR A 8 18.26 -60.21 47.69
CA THR A 8 18.42 -59.94 46.26
C THR A 8 17.04 -59.78 45.64
N LYS A 9 16.76 -58.57 45.16
CA LYS A 9 15.50 -58.18 44.53
C LYS A 9 15.35 -58.92 43.20
N LYS A 10 14.28 -59.71 43.04
CA LYS A 10 13.80 -60.10 41.71
C LYS A 10 13.10 -58.88 41.10
N LEU A 11 13.65 -58.38 40.00
CA LEU A 11 13.12 -57.27 39.22
C LEU A 11 11.88 -57.79 38.47
N ALA A 12 10.68 -57.45 38.95
CA ALA A 12 9.46 -57.62 38.18
C ALA A 12 9.34 -56.45 37.21
N TRP A 13 9.32 -56.74 35.91
CA TRP A 13 8.99 -55.75 34.89
C TRP A 13 7.50 -55.42 35.00
N MET A 14 7.18 -54.27 35.58
CA MET A 14 5.87 -53.65 35.41
C MET A 14 5.91 -52.79 34.14
N VAL A 15 5.23 -53.27 33.10
CA VAL A 15 4.88 -52.45 31.93
C VAL A 15 3.80 -51.47 32.40
N GLY A 16 4.20 -50.27 32.79
CA GLY A 16 3.29 -49.15 32.98
C GLY A 16 2.92 -48.58 31.62
N ILE A 17 1.70 -48.86 31.15
CA ILE A 17 1.13 -48.16 29.99
C ILE A 17 0.77 -46.76 30.47
N ALA A 18 1.63 -45.79 30.18
CA ALA A 18 1.27 -44.38 30.27
C ALA A 18 0.25 -44.10 29.16
N LEU A 19 -1.04 -43.97 29.52
CA LEU A 19 -2.03 -43.40 28.62
C LEU A 19 -1.73 -41.91 28.47
N SER A 20 -0.94 -41.56 27.46
CA SER A 20 -0.88 -40.21 26.94
C SER A 20 -2.23 -39.91 26.28
N THR A 21 -3.02 -39.03 26.89
CA THR A 21 -4.19 -38.44 26.23
C THR A 21 -3.68 -37.60 25.07
N LEU A 22 -3.66 -38.15 23.86
CA LEU A 22 -3.53 -37.35 22.65
C LEU A 22 -4.78 -36.47 22.56
N SER A 23 -4.62 -35.20 22.89
CA SER A 23 -5.57 -34.17 22.46
C SER A 23 -5.47 -34.09 20.94
N LEU A 24 -6.34 -34.81 20.23
CA LEU A 24 -6.60 -34.59 18.82
C LEU A 24 -7.19 -33.19 18.70
N ALA A 25 -6.34 -32.20 18.45
CA ALA A 25 -6.80 -30.90 17.99
C ALA A 25 -7.54 -31.16 16.68
N SER A 26 -8.86 -30.98 16.69
CA SER A 26 -9.67 -31.03 15.49
C SER A 26 -9.11 -29.98 14.54
N ILE A 27 -8.45 -30.42 13.47
CA ILE A 27 -8.14 -29.55 12.35
C ILE A 27 -9.51 -29.21 11.78
N ALA A 28 -10.06 -28.07 12.19
CA ALA A 28 -11.23 -27.52 11.53
C ALA A 28 -10.82 -27.33 10.07
N SER A 29 -11.36 -28.16 9.19
CA SER A 29 -11.32 -27.90 7.76
C SER A 29 -11.95 -26.52 7.59
N ALA A 30 -11.14 -25.52 7.28
CA ALA A 30 -11.69 -24.21 6.93
C ALA A 30 -12.64 -24.44 5.78
N ASP A 31 -13.91 -24.02 5.93
CA ASP A 31 -14.83 -24.02 4.81
C ASP A 31 -14.15 -23.31 3.63
N PRO A 32 -14.23 -23.86 2.41
CA PRO A 32 -13.62 -23.22 1.26
C PRO A 32 -14.17 -21.80 1.15
N ALA A 33 -13.27 -20.83 0.95
CA ALA A 33 -13.63 -19.43 0.80
C ALA A 33 -14.70 -19.30 -0.30
N ARG A 34 -15.82 -18.68 0.04
CA ARG A 34 -16.90 -18.43 -0.92
C ARG A 34 -16.76 -17.00 -1.42
N PHE A 35 -16.77 -16.83 -2.74
CA PHE A 35 -16.87 -15.50 -3.33
C PHE A 35 -18.21 -14.86 -2.98
N GLY A 36 -18.18 -13.57 -2.65
CA GLY A 36 -19.38 -12.77 -2.46
C GLY A 36 -20.11 -12.52 -3.78
N GLN A 37 -21.18 -11.72 -3.72
CA GLN A 37 -21.88 -11.27 -4.92
C GLN A 37 -20.93 -10.50 -5.84
N LYS A 38 -20.98 -10.80 -7.14
CA LYS A 38 -20.26 -10.02 -8.16
C LYS A 38 -20.84 -8.61 -8.21
N LEU A 39 -20.01 -7.60 -7.98
CA LEU A 39 -20.34 -6.19 -8.22
C LEU A 39 -19.79 -5.78 -9.59
N MET A 40 -20.62 -5.08 -10.38
CA MET A 40 -20.22 -4.55 -11.68
C MET A 40 -20.69 -3.10 -11.84
N THR A 41 -19.79 -2.26 -12.31
CA THR A 41 -20.08 -0.93 -12.87
C THR A 41 -19.80 -0.98 -14.37
N ASP A 42 -20.80 -0.71 -15.19
CA ASP A 42 -20.65 -0.68 -16.65
C ASP A 42 -20.96 0.73 -17.17
N ARG A 43 -20.02 1.33 -17.91
CA ARG A 43 -20.12 2.69 -18.44
C ARG A 43 -19.42 2.78 -19.80
N PRO A 44 -20.06 3.35 -20.83
CA PRO A 44 -19.43 3.57 -22.12
C PRO A 44 -18.50 4.77 -22.06
N VAL A 45 -17.19 4.51 -22.09
CA VAL A 45 -16.12 5.53 -22.09
C VAL A 45 -15.00 5.12 -23.04
N ARG A 46 -14.15 6.07 -23.43
CA ARG A 46 -13.05 5.80 -24.36
C ARG A 46 -12.01 4.88 -23.73
N SER A 47 -11.62 5.17 -22.50
CA SER A 47 -10.65 4.37 -21.75
C SER A 47 -10.85 4.50 -20.25
N VAL A 48 -10.36 3.50 -19.51
CA VAL A 48 -10.37 3.46 -18.04
C VAL A 48 -8.99 3.07 -17.56
N VAL A 49 -8.52 3.74 -16.52
CA VAL A 49 -7.34 3.32 -15.75
C VAL A 49 -7.84 2.74 -14.43
N GLY A 50 -7.29 1.56 -14.10
CA GLY A 50 -7.89 0.57 -13.21
C GLY A 50 -8.37 1.10 -11.85
N PRO A 51 -9.30 0.37 -11.21
CA PRO A 51 -9.81 0.80 -9.93
C PRO A 51 -8.82 0.49 -8.81
N SER A 52 -8.61 1.46 -7.93
CA SER A 52 -8.23 1.21 -6.54
C SER A 52 -9.44 0.77 -5.75
N VAL A 53 -9.26 -0.19 -4.87
CA VAL A 53 -10.33 -0.77 -4.04
C VAL A 53 -9.93 -0.79 -2.58
N ARG A 54 -10.89 -0.49 -1.70
CA ARG A 54 -10.75 -0.64 -0.25
C ARG A 54 -12.02 -1.26 0.32
N ILE A 55 -11.84 -2.09 1.35
CA ILE A 55 -12.93 -2.58 2.20
C ILE A 55 -12.70 -2.02 3.60
N ASP A 56 -13.68 -1.33 4.17
CA ASP A 56 -13.62 -0.83 5.54
C ASP A 56 -14.06 -1.88 6.57
N ASP A 57 -13.97 -1.55 7.85
CA ASP A 57 -14.31 -2.47 8.94
C ASP A 57 -15.83 -2.78 9.02
N GLU A 58 -16.67 -1.90 8.46
CA GLU A 58 -18.10 -2.16 8.26
C GLU A 58 -18.39 -3.03 7.02
N GLY A 59 -17.36 -3.42 6.27
CA GLY A 59 -17.46 -4.23 5.07
C GLY A 59 -18.01 -3.50 3.85
N ARG A 60 -18.02 -2.16 3.87
CA ARG A 60 -18.35 -1.34 2.70
C ARG A 60 -17.15 -1.32 1.75
N ILE A 61 -17.44 -1.30 0.45
CA ILE A 61 -16.44 -1.30 -0.62
C ILE A 61 -16.38 0.11 -1.20
N SER A 62 -15.18 0.69 -1.21
CA SER A 62 -14.85 1.93 -1.89
C SER A 62 -14.02 1.64 -3.14
N LEU A 63 -14.33 2.34 -4.22
CA LEU A 63 -13.64 2.26 -5.51
C LEU A 63 -13.20 3.66 -5.96
N ALA A 64 -12.04 3.75 -6.58
CA ALA A 64 -11.61 4.97 -7.28
C ALA A 64 -10.89 4.63 -8.58
N TRP A 65 -11.19 5.34 -9.66
CA TRP A 65 -10.64 5.07 -10.99
C TRP A 65 -10.55 6.36 -11.82
N VAL A 66 -9.90 6.29 -12.98
CA VAL A 66 -9.90 7.40 -13.95
C VAL A 66 -10.62 6.97 -15.20
N GLU A 67 -11.56 7.80 -15.67
CA GLU A 67 -12.19 7.68 -16.98
C GLU A 67 -11.61 8.71 -17.94
N GLU A 68 -11.43 8.29 -19.19
CA GLU A 68 -11.27 9.18 -20.34
C GLU A 68 -12.54 9.17 -21.17
N ASP A 69 -13.09 10.35 -21.41
CA ASP A 69 -14.04 10.56 -22.48
C ASP A 69 -13.61 11.75 -23.33
N LYS A 70 -13.45 11.50 -24.63
CA LYS A 70 -12.87 12.45 -25.60
C LYS A 70 -11.50 12.97 -25.14
N GLU A 71 -11.43 14.22 -24.69
CA GLU A 71 -10.24 14.91 -24.18
C GLU A 71 -10.32 15.18 -22.67
N THR A 72 -11.43 14.80 -22.03
CA THR A 72 -11.64 15.00 -20.60
C THR A 72 -11.21 13.76 -19.84
N ARG A 73 -10.51 13.98 -18.73
CA ARG A 73 -10.06 12.94 -17.81
C ARG A 73 -10.65 13.21 -16.44
N THR A 74 -11.27 12.19 -15.85
CA THR A 74 -12.02 12.36 -14.61
C THR A 74 -11.64 11.29 -13.61
N VAL A 75 -11.17 11.71 -12.44
CA VAL A 75 -11.03 10.89 -11.25
C VAL A 75 -12.41 10.71 -10.63
N LEU A 76 -12.82 9.46 -10.47
CA LEU A 76 -14.12 9.08 -9.96
C LEU A 76 -13.97 8.26 -8.70
N TYR A 77 -14.97 8.39 -7.82
CA TYR A 77 -15.10 7.63 -6.59
C TYR A 77 -16.50 7.05 -6.47
N ALA A 78 -16.63 5.84 -5.95
CA ALA A 78 -17.92 5.29 -5.53
C ALA A 78 -17.75 4.40 -4.28
N ARG A 79 -18.79 4.35 -3.44
CA ARG A 79 -18.84 3.50 -2.24
C ARG A 79 -20.15 2.73 -2.19
N THR A 80 -20.15 1.54 -1.60
CA THR A 80 -21.38 0.85 -1.20
C THR A 80 -21.94 1.45 0.09
N GLU A 81 -23.25 1.65 0.19
CA GLU A 81 -23.86 2.15 1.43
C GLU A 81 -23.74 1.19 2.63
N LYS A 82 -23.68 -0.12 2.35
CA LYS A 82 -23.59 -1.18 3.36
C LYS A 82 -22.86 -2.40 2.81
N SER A 83 -22.37 -3.26 3.70
CA SER A 83 -21.78 -4.53 3.32
C SER A 83 -22.73 -5.37 2.46
N GLY A 84 -22.20 -5.97 1.39
CA GLY A 84 -22.98 -6.73 0.42
C GLY A 84 -23.96 -5.92 -0.42
N GLY A 85 -23.94 -4.58 -0.33
CA GLY A 85 -24.74 -3.69 -1.18
C GLY A 85 -24.18 -3.53 -2.59
N SER A 86 -24.96 -2.92 -3.48
CA SER A 86 -24.48 -2.46 -4.77
C SER A 86 -23.55 -1.26 -4.61
N ILE A 87 -22.64 -1.09 -5.58
CA ILE A 87 -21.83 0.12 -5.69
C ILE A 87 -22.73 1.34 -5.95
N GLY A 88 -22.47 2.44 -5.26
CA GLY A 88 -23.21 3.69 -5.42
C GLY A 88 -22.94 4.39 -6.76
N ALA A 89 -23.64 5.50 -7.00
CA ALA A 89 -23.38 6.35 -8.15
C ALA A 89 -21.97 6.98 -8.06
N PRO A 90 -21.18 7.02 -9.14
CA PRO A 90 -19.88 7.66 -9.13
C PRO A 90 -19.95 9.16 -8.88
N VAL A 91 -19.02 9.66 -8.06
CA VAL A 91 -18.80 11.08 -7.76
C VAL A 91 -17.49 11.53 -8.41
N THR A 92 -17.51 12.69 -9.07
CA THR A 92 -16.32 13.33 -9.62
C THR A 92 -15.48 13.96 -8.52
N VAL A 93 -14.19 13.66 -8.51
CA VAL A 93 -13.24 14.08 -7.46
C VAL A 93 -12.42 15.30 -7.89
N ASN A 94 -11.89 15.28 -9.12
CA ASN A 94 -11.05 16.37 -9.64
C ASN A 94 -11.88 17.52 -10.20
N GLN A 95 -11.29 18.72 -10.24
CA GLN A 95 -11.91 19.88 -10.86
C GLN A 95 -11.91 19.75 -12.39
N PRO A 96 -12.86 20.38 -13.11
CA PRO A 96 -12.91 20.32 -14.59
C PRO A 96 -11.67 20.90 -15.28
N THR A 97 -10.92 21.79 -14.61
CA THR A 97 -9.67 22.37 -15.11
C THR A 97 -8.46 21.47 -14.91
N GLU A 98 -8.60 20.39 -14.13
CA GLU A 98 -7.54 19.42 -13.89
C GLU A 98 -7.56 18.34 -14.98
N ALA A 99 -6.40 18.06 -15.55
CA ALA A 99 -6.18 16.98 -16.50
C ALA A 99 -5.33 15.86 -15.88
N PRO A 100 -5.95 14.89 -15.16
CA PRO A 100 -5.27 13.73 -14.62
C PRO A 100 -4.30 13.07 -15.63
N TYR A 101 -3.13 12.68 -15.14
CA TYR A 101 -2.18 11.87 -15.89
C TYR A 101 -2.61 10.40 -15.78
N MET A 102 -2.70 9.70 -16.92
CA MET A 102 -3.49 8.46 -16.98
C MET A 102 -2.73 7.26 -17.55
N ARG A 103 -1.40 7.31 -17.68
CA ARG A 103 -0.74 6.30 -18.51
C ARG A 103 -0.75 4.90 -17.88
N GLN A 104 -0.60 4.73 -16.57
CA GLN A 104 -0.61 3.42 -15.89
C GLN A 104 -0.89 3.51 -14.39
N GLU A 105 -1.63 4.54 -13.97
CA GLU A 105 -1.72 4.90 -12.56
C GLU A 105 -3.15 5.09 -12.06
N ALA A 106 -3.61 4.11 -11.29
CA ALA A 106 -4.85 4.26 -10.54
C ALA A 106 -4.65 5.32 -9.45
N PRO A 107 -5.67 6.13 -9.13
CA PRO A 107 -5.64 7.01 -7.97
C PRO A 107 -5.40 6.17 -6.71
N ALA A 108 -4.50 6.55 -5.81
CA ALA A 108 -4.35 5.82 -4.55
C ALA A 108 -5.49 6.22 -3.60
N LEU A 109 -6.02 5.24 -2.85
CA LEU A 109 -7.22 5.38 -2.03
C LEU A 109 -6.95 4.93 -0.60
N ALA A 110 -7.23 5.80 0.36
CA ALA A 110 -7.28 5.47 1.78
C ALA A 110 -8.50 6.11 2.44
N GLY A 111 -8.80 5.72 3.67
CA GLY A 111 -9.88 6.34 4.43
C GLY A 111 -9.91 5.89 5.89
N ALA A 112 -10.81 6.47 6.66
CA ALA A 112 -11.10 6.08 8.04
C ALA A 112 -12.50 6.58 8.40
N GLY A 113 -13.44 5.65 8.69
CA GLY A 113 -14.85 6.00 8.84
C GLY A 113 -15.41 6.67 7.58
N ASP A 114 -15.88 7.91 7.71
CA ASP A 114 -16.40 8.72 6.60
C ASP A 114 -15.35 9.64 5.95
N GLU A 115 -14.11 9.64 6.44
CA GLU A 115 -13.02 10.31 5.74
C GLU A 115 -12.50 9.44 4.59
N VAL A 116 -12.36 10.04 3.42
CA VAL A 116 -11.80 9.42 2.22
C VAL A 116 -10.70 10.30 1.68
N PHE A 117 -9.56 9.71 1.34
CA PHE A 117 -8.41 10.40 0.77
C PHE A 117 -8.06 9.78 -0.57
N LEU A 118 -7.89 10.62 -1.58
CA LEU A 118 -7.50 10.22 -2.92
C LEU A 118 -6.31 11.02 -3.38
N THR A 119 -5.30 10.32 -3.89
CA THR A 119 -4.17 10.93 -4.60
C THR A 119 -4.14 10.51 -6.05
N TRP A 120 -3.67 11.41 -6.92
CA TRP A 120 -3.48 11.12 -8.33
C TRP A 120 -2.40 12.03 -8.93
N ALA A 121 -1.76 11.55 -9.98
CA ALA A 121 -0.88 12.36 -10.80
C ALA A 121 -1.72 13.30 -11.71
N LEU A 122 -1.39 14.58 -11.72
CA LEU A 122 -1.96 15.62 -12.59
C LEU A 122 -0.92 15.99 -13.64
N THR A 123 -1.30 16.10 -14.92
CA THR A 123 -0.37 16.57 -15.96
C THR A 123 0.21 17.93 -15.57
N HIS A 124 1.55 18.07 -15.60
CA HIS A 124 2.19 19.29 -15.12
C HIS A 124 1.78 20.48 -16.00
N PRO A 125 1.40 21.65 -15.44
CA PRO A 125 0.92 22.79 -16.21
C PRO A 125 1.93 23.31 -17.25
N LYS A 126 3.22 23.13 -16.97
CA LYS A 126 4.35 23.51 -17.83
C LYS A 126 4.98 22.32 -18.58
N VAL A 127 4.21 21.24 -18.82
CA VAL A 127 4.71 20.07 -19.55
C VAL A 127 5.21 20.45 -20.95
N THR A 128 6.31 19.85 -21.39
CA THR A 128 6.93 20.09 -22.69
C THR A 128 7.09 18.78 -23.47
N ALA A 129 7.35 18.88 -24.77
CA ALA A 129 7.55 17.72 -25.64
C ALA A 129 8.79 16.89 -25.25
N ASP A 130 9.84 17.52 -24.74
CA ASP A 130 11.06 16.87 -24.23
C ASP A 130 10.88 16.25 -22.84
N LYS A 131 9.85 16.66 -22.09
CA LYS A 131 9.50 16.09 -20.77
C LYS A 131 8.03 15.65 -20.71
N PRO A 132 7.60 14.70 -21.56
CA PRO A 132 6.18 14.38 -21.80
C PRO A 132 5.51 13.61 -20.65
N PHE A 133 6.26 13.29 -19.60
CA PHE A 133 5.80 12.55 -18.43
C PHE A 133 5.77 13.41 -17.17
N SER A 134 5.99 14.73 -17.31
CA SER A 134 5.98 15.62 -16.16
C SER A 134 4.59 15.75 -15.57
N ASN A 135 4.50 15.63 -14.25
CA ASN A 135 3.24 15.66 -13.52
C ASN A 135 3.44 16.19 -12.10
N GLU A 136 2.33 16.52 -11.45
CA GLU A 136 2.23 16.93 -10.05
C GLU A 136 1.43 15.88 -9.29
N LEU A 137 1.75 15.64 -8.02
CA LEU A 137 0.96 14.76 -7.18
C LEU A 137 -0.10 15.57 -6.44
N ARG A 138 -1.38 15.20 -6.59
CA ARG A 138 -2.52 15.86 -5.96
C ARG A 138 -3.10 15.00 -4.85
N LEU A 139 -3.68 15.64 -3.83
CA LEU A 139 -4.47 15.02 -2.76
C LEU A 139 -5.81 15.74 -2.67
N SER A 140 -6.92 15.00 -2.73
CA SER A 140 -8.25 15.48 -2.32
C SER A 140 -8.81 14.61 -1.21
N ARG A 141 -9.73 15.19 -0.43
CA ARG A 141 -10.39 14.52 0.67
C ARG A 141 -11.90 14.73 0.66
N SER A 142 -12.60 13.77 1.23
CA SER A 142 -14.00 13.84 1.62
C SER A 142 -14.12 13.63 3.13
N THR A 143 -15.13 14.25 3.74
CA THR A 143 -15.50 14.07 5.15
C THR A 143 -16.95 13.57 5.31
N ASP A 144 -17.60 13.17 4.21
CA ASP A 144 -19.00 12.74 4.16
C ASP A 144 -19.17 11.37 3.50
N GLY A 145 -18.14 10.54 3.57
CA GLY A 145 -18.13 9.19 3.02
C GLY A 145 -17.87 9.13 1.51
N GLY A 146 -17.38 10.22 0.93
CA GLY A 146 -17.13 10.39 -0.50
C GLY A 146 -18.36 10.80 -1.31
N GLN A 147 -19.36 11.42 -0.66
CA GLN A 147 -20.49 12.05 -1.36
C GLN A 147 -20.05 13.35 -2.03
N THR A 148 -19.15 14.10 -1.38
CA THR A 148 -18.50 15.28 -1.93
C THR A 148 -17.00 15.28 -1.63
N PHE A 149 -16.22 15.92 -2.50
CA PHE A 149 -14.78 16.08 -2.35
C PHE A 149 -14.40 17.56 -2.37
N LEU A 150 -13.41 17.93 -1.55
CA LEU A 150 -12.83 19.27 -1.56
C LEU A 150 -11.87 19.43 -2.75
N SER A 151 -11.56 20.68 -3.11
CA SER A 151 -10.50 20.98 -4.07
C SER A 151 -9.18 20.33 -3.65
N SER A 152 -8.44 19.82 -4.63
CA SER A 152 -7.17 19.16 -4.39
C SER A 152 -6.09 20.13 -3.90
N ILE A 153 -5.13 19.61 -3.12
CA ILE A 153 -3.89 20.30 -2.77
C ILE A 153 -2.71 19.65 -3.48
N LEU A 154 -1.63 20.41 -3.68
CA LEU A 154 -0.35 19.89 -4.17
C LEU A 154 0.36 19.12 -3.05
N VAL A 155 0.87 17.93 -3.37
CA VAL A 155 1.59 17.05 -2.42
C VAL A 155 3.10 17.25 -2.51
N ASN A 156 3.64 17.32 -3.72
CA ASN A 156 5.06 17.63 -3.91
C ASN A 156 5.34 19.10 -3.57
N ASP A 157 6.45 19.38 -2.89
CA ASP A 157 6.83 20.73 -2.45
C ASP A 157 7.89 21.41 -3.34
N ASP A 158 8.09 20.87 -4.54
CA ASP A 158 8.90 21.47 -5.60
C ASP A 158 8.06 21.78 -6.85
N GLU A 159 8.46 22.79 -7.61
CA GLU A 159 7.77 23.24 -8.84
C GLU A 159 8.42 22.70 -10.13
N GLN A 160 9.19 21.62 -10.05
CA GLN A 160 9.96 21.17 -11.19
C GLN A 160 9.09 20.47 -12.24
N VAL A 161 9.43 20.71 -13.51
CA VAL A 161 8.84 19.99 -14.65
C VAL A 161 9.52 18.62 -14.77
N ILE A 162 9.06 17.67 -13.94
CA ILE A 162 9.56 16.30 -13.78
C ILE A 162 8.39 15.37 -13.40
N GLY A 163 8.65 14.06 -13.28
CA GLY A 163 7.65 13.09 -12.83
C GLY A 163 7.56 12.97 -11.30
N HIS A 164 6.32 12.92 -10.79
CA HIS A 164 5.93 12.71 -9.40
C HIS A 164 4.82 11.66 -9.34
N SER A 165 5.19 10.38 -9.34
CA SER A 165 4.22 9.32 -9.66
C SER A 165 4.46 8.03 -8.89
N PHE A 166 3.65 7.02 -9.18
CA PHE A 166 3.71 5.70 -8.55
C PHE A 166 3.55 5.78 -7.02
N ASP A 167 2.61 6.61 -6.61
CA ASP A 167 2.34 6.94 -5.23
C ASP A 167 1.52 5.85 -4.51
N SER A 168 1.52 5.95 -3.19
CA SER A 168 0.65 5.21 -2.27
C SER A 168 0.24 6.13 -1.12
N ILE A 169 -0.95 5.87 -0.57
CA ILE A 169 -1.52 6.63 0.55
C ILE A 169 -2.03 5.67 1.63
N HIS A 170 -1.85 6.04 2.90
CA HIS A 170 -2.27 5.26 4.06
C HIS A 170 -2.75 6.18 5.18
N VAL A 171 -3.78 5.78 5.92
CA VAL A 171 -4.21 6.46 7.15
C VAL A 171 -3.75 5.62 8.34
N ALA A 172 -2.86 6.17 9.16
CA ALA A 172 -2.36 5.52 10.36
C ALA A 172 -3.44 5.45 11.46
N PRO A 173 -3.30 4.57 12.47
CA PRO A 173 -4.29 4.43 13.54
C PRO A 173 -4.52 5.70 14.38
N ASP A 174 -3.55 6.61 14.39
CA ASP A 174 -3.64 7.93 15.04
C ASP A 174 -4.31 9.00 14.15
N GLY A 175 -4.77 8.62 12.95
CA GLY A 175 -5.43 9.50 11.98
C GLY A 175 -4.48 10.26 11.06
N VAL A 176 -3.15 10.11 11.22
CA VAL A 176 -2.19 10.76 10.33
C VAL A 176 -2.25 10.13 8.94
N VAL A 177 -2.37 10.98 7.92
CA VAL A 177 -2.35 10.55 6.52
C VAL A 177 -0.91 10.57 6.02
N HIS A 178 -0.43 9.45 5.52
CA HIS A 178 0.90 9.31 4.93
C HIS A 178 0.80 9.11 3.42
N VAL A 179 1.66 9.78 2.67
CA VAL A 179 1.79 9.61 1.22
C VAL A 179 3.25 9.32 0.91
N ALA A 180 3.51 8.33 0.06
CA ALA A 180 4.82 7.98 -0.46
C ALA A 180 4.78 7.97 -1.99
N TRP A 181 5.85 8.39 -2.67
CA TRP A 181 5.90 8.41 -4.13
C TRP A 181 7.34 8.34 -4.66
N ILE A 182 7.44 8.17 -5.97
CA ILE A 182 8.69 8.21 -6.72
C ILE A 182 8.87 9.60 -7.31
N ASP A 183 10.07 10.16 -7.13
CA ASP A 183 10.34 11.56 -7.40
C ASP A 183 11.63 11.77 -8.22
N GLY A 184 11.52 12.51 -9.32
CA GLY A 184 12.64 12.81 -10.22
C GLY A 184 13.51 14.01 -9.81
N ARG A 185 13.25 14.68 -8.68
CA ARG A 185 13.77 16.04 -8.38
C ARG A 185 15.27 16.17 -8.26
N GLU A 186 15.98 15.07 -8.07
CA GLU A 186 17.45 15.06 -7.99
C GLU A 186 18.12 15.00 -9.37
N GLY A 187 17.37 14.85 -10.47
CA GLY A 187 17.92 14.81 -11.83
C GLY A 187 18.86 13.64 -12.11
N LYS A 188 18.87 12.62 -11.24
CA LYS A 188 19.66 11.40 -11.39
C LYS A 188 18.98 10.44 -12.36
N LYS A 189 19.75 9.47 -12.88
CA LYS A 189 19.22 8.38 -13.73
C LYS A 189 18.06 7.67 -13.02
N GLU A 190 18.23 7.40 -11.73
CA GLU A 190 17.24 6.73 -10.90
C GLU A 190 16.62 7.71 -9.90
N SER A 191 15.31 7.64 -9.75
CA SER A 191 14.52 8.52 -8.89
C SER A 191 14.74 8.28 -7.39
N GLY A 192 14.30 9.23 -6.57
CA GLY A 192 14.22 9.07 -5.12
C GLY A 192 12.86 8.52 -4.67
N THR A 193 12.84 7.94 -3.47
CA THR A 193 11.61 7.64 -2.72
C THR A 193 11.37 8.75 -1.71
N PHE A 194 10.22 9.41 -1.81
CA PHE A 194 9.84 10.51 -0.93
C PHE A 194 8.56 10.20 -0.18
N VAL A 195 8.40 10.85 0.96
CA VAL A 195 7.21 10.77 1.79
C VAL A 195 6.80 12.14 2.28
N THR A 196 5.52 12.27 2.60
CA THR A 196 4.99 13.36 3.41
C THR A 196 3.90 12.83 4.33
N ARG A 197 3.49 13.66 5.29
CA ARG A 197 2.37 13.37 6.17
C ARG A 197 1.44 14.57 6.29
N SER A 198 0.20 14.29 6.65
CA SER A 198 -0.77 15.28 7.09
C SER A 198 -1.30 14.90 8.46
N THR A 199 -1.14 15.81 9.42
CA THR A 199 -1.66 15.68 10.79
C THR A 199 -2.96 16.48 10.98
N ASP A 200 -3.51 17.04 9.90
CA ASP A 200 -4.72 17.88 9.93
C ASP A 200 -5.82 17.33 8.99
N HIS A 201 -5.81 16.00 8.83
CA HIS A 201 -6.73 15.22 8.01
C HIS A 201 -6.68 15.62 6.53
N GLY A 202 -5.50 15.76 5.94
CA GLY A 202 -5.31 16.08 4.52
C GLY A 202 -5.65 17.51 4.12
N ARG A 203 -5.77 18.47 5.06
CA ARG A 203 -5.93 19.90 4.74
C ARG A 203 -4.62 20.49 4.23
N THR A 204 -3.51 20.08 4.84
CA THR A 204 -2.16 20.46 4.44
C THR A 204 -1.25 19.24 4.53
N VAL A 205 -0.07 19.32 3.90
CA VAL A 205 0.98 18.31 4.03
C VAL A 205 2.24 18.94 4.59
N SER A 206 3.03 18.15 5.31
CA SER A 206 4.36 18.55 5.76
C SER A 206 5.33 18.72 4.59
N LYS A 207 6.49 19.32 4.87
CA LYS A 207 7.64 19.30 3.96
C LYS A 207 7.95 17.85 3.54
N ASN A 208 8.26 17.66 2.26
CA ASN A 208 8.60 16.35 1.73
C ASN A 208 9.94 15.87 2.32
N LEU A 209 9.98 14.59 2.70
CA LEU A 209 11.15 13.93 3.25
C LEU A 209 11.64 12.88 2.26
N LYS A 210 12.93 12.93 1.90
CA LYS A 210 13.57 11.86 1.14
C LYS A 210 13.84 10.68 2.07
N VAL A 211 13.32 9.50 1.72
CA VAL A 211 13.60 8.24 2.43
C VAL A 211 14.82 7.56 1.84
N ASP A 212 14.93 7.53 0.51
CA ASP A 212 16.00 6.80 -0.17
C ASP A 212 16.22 7.31 -1.62
N GLU A 213 17.28 6.82 -2.24
CA GLU A 213 17.63 7.04 -3.65
C GLU A 213 17.73 5.70 -4.42
N ASN A 214 17.92 5.80 -5.73
CA ASN A 214 18.02 4.65 -6.64
C ASN A 214 16.75 3.79 -6.66
N THR A 215 15.60 4.45 -6.69
CA THR A 215 14.28 3.80 -6.74
C THR A 215 13.98 3.38 -8.18
N CYS A 216 13.47 2.16 -8.35
CA CYS A 216 12.96 1.71 -9.64
C CYS A 216 11.79 2.59 -10.09
N VAL A 217 12.00 3.38 -11.13
CA VAL A 217 11.14 4.49 -11.61
C VAL A 217 9.71 4.14 -12.05
N CYS A 218 9.29 2.88 -11.90
CA CYS A 218 8.03 2.35 -12.40
C CYS A 218 7.37 1.35 -11.45
N CYS A 219 7.94 1.16 -10.25
CA CYS A 219 7.45 0.22 -9.25
C CYS A 219 6.84 1.00 -8.09
N ARG A 220 5.50 1.11 -8.05
CA ARG A 220 4.74 1.74 -6.96
C ARG A 220 5.33 1.48 -5.58
N THR A 221 5.36 2.55 -4.81
CA THR A 221 5.59 2.48 -3.36
C THR A 221 4.40 1.82 -2.67
N SER A 222 4.60 1.35 -1.44
CA SER A 222 3.53 0.80 -0.61
C SER A 222 3.73 1.22 0.83
N LEU A 223 2.63 1.54 1.52
CA LEU A 223 2.59 2.02 2.90
C LEU A 223 1.70 1.15 3.77
N THR A 224 2.09 0.93 5.02
CA THR A 224 1.23 0.33 6.05
C THR A 224 1.75 0.66 7.44
N THR A 225 0.93 0.47 8.47
CA THR A 225 1.32 0.67 9.87
C THR A 225 1.14 -0.60 10.68
N GLY A 226 2.08 -0.90 11.56
CA GLY A 226 1.92 -1.90 12.61
C GLY A 226 0.92 -1.48 13.68
N ALA A 227 0.48 -2.44 14.49
CA ALA A 227 -0.41 -2.18 15.63
C ALA A 227 0.21 -1.26 16.70
N ASP A 228 1.54 -1.14 16.72
CA ASP A 228 2.32 -0.24 17.58
C ASP A 228 2.47 1.18 17.00
N GLY A 229 1.88 1.46 15.84
CA GLY A 229 2.02 2.73 15.13
C GLY A 229 3.30 2.84 14.29
N THR A 230 4.13 1.80 14.22
CA THR A 230 5.31 1.81 13.33
C THR A 230 4.85 1.88 11.88
N LEU A 231 5.27 2.93 11.17
CA LEU A 231 5.01 3.11 9.74
C LEU A 231 6.06 2.37 8.92
N TYR A 232 5.64 1.62 7.92
CA TYR A 232 6.50 0.92 6.98
C TYR A 232 6.28 1.46 5.57
N VAL A 233 7.37 1.68 4.84
CA VAL A 233 7.35 2.01 3.41
C VAL A 233 8.15 0.95 2.67
N ALA A 234 7.58 0.41 1.60
CA ALA A 234 8.24 -0.55 0.73
C ALA A 234 8.33 -0.02 -0.70
N TRP A 235 9.46 -0.30 -1.36
CA TRP A 235 9.68 0.00 -2.77
C TRP A 235 10.71 -0.98 -3.34
N ARG A 236 10.90 -0.91 -4.66
CA ARG A 236 11.98 -1.64 -5.33
C ARG A 236 13.18 -0.72 -5.53
N LYS A 237 14.32 -1.10 -4.98
CA LYS A 237 15.60 -0.39 -5.10
C LYS A 237 16.45 -1.01 -6.21
N ILE A 238 17.17 -0.16 -6.93
CA ILE A 238 18.23 -0.54 -7.87
C ILE A 238 19.57 -0.43 -7.14
N LEU A 239 20.24 -1.56 -7.04
CA LEU A 239 21.55 -1.75 -6.47
C LEU A 239 22.60 -1.86 -7.59
N PRO A 240 23.91 -1.74 -7.27
CA PRO A 240 24.96 -1.85 -8.27
C PRO A 240 24.86 -3.11 -9.13
N GLY A 241 25.09 -2.96 -10.45
CA GLY A 241 24.95 -4.05 -11.42
C GLY A 241 23.51 -4.31 -11.88
N ASP A 242 22.64 -3.29 -11.84
CA ASP A 242 21.20 -3.39 -12.20
C ASP A 242 20.45 -4.46 -11.38
N LEU A 243 20.93 -4.69 -10.16
CA LEU A 243 20.33 -5.60 -9.20
C LEU A 243 19.10 -4.95 -8.58
N ARG A 244 17.95 -5.63 -8.61
CA ARG A 244 16.68 -5.08 -8.16
C ARG A 244 16.16 -5.85 -6.96
N GLU A 245 16.05 -5.16 -5.84
CA GLU A 245 15.60 -5.75 -4.57
C GLU A 245 14.41 -5.02 -4.02
N THR A 246 13.49 -5.77 -3.40
CA THR A 246 12.46 -5.17 -2.57
C THR A 246 13.10 -4.75 -1.24
N VAL A 247 12.90 -3.50 -0.87
CA VAL A 247 13.42 -2.94 0.38
C VAL A 247 12.29 -2.35 1.21
N VAL A 248 12.52 -2.29 2.52
CA VAL A 248 11.60 -1.68 3.49
C VAL A 248 12.38 -0.72 4.37
N ALA A 249 11.87 0.50 4.55
CA ALA A 249 12.24 1.37 5.66
C ALA A 249 11.07 1.51 6.63
N ARG A 250 11.39 1.83 7.89
CA ARG A 250 10.36 2.08 8.91
C ARG A 250 10.57 3.42 9.61
N SER A 251 9.50 3.94 10.15
CA SER A 251 9.47 5.09 11.05
C SER A 251 8.71 4.73 12.32
N THR A 252 9.27 5.13 13.47
CA THR A 252 8.67 4.95 14.81
C THR A 252 8.31 6.29 15.44
N ASP A 253 8.34 7.38 14.67
CA ASP A 253 8.12 8.76 15.12
C ASP A 253 7.07 9.50 14.29
N GLY A 254 6.11 8.74 13.73
CA GLY A 254 5.01 9.28 12.93
C GLY A 254 5.45 9.80 11.56
N GLY A 255 6.46 9.18 10.95
CA GLY A 255 6.99 9.58 9.65
C GLY A 255 7.81 10.86 9.67
N GLN A 256 8.43 11.21 10.81
CA GLN A 256 9.36 12.34 10.90
C GLN A 256 10.76 11.95 10.44
N THR A 257 11.18 10.73 10.76
CA THR A 257 12.43 10.13 10.30
C THR A 257 12.21 8.69 9.88
N PHE A 258 13.09 8.17 9.02
CA PHE A 258 13.06 6.79 8.57
C PHE A 258 14.42 6.13 8.79
N THR A 259 14.39 4.83 9.08
CA THR A 259 15.60 4.01 9.10
C THR A 259 16.21 3.93 7.71
N THR A 260 17.51 3.60 7.64
CA THR A 260 18.07 3.07 6.39
C THR A 260 17.24 1.85 5.94
N PRO A 261 16.89 1.74 4.65
CA PRO A 261 16.13 0.61 4.14
C PRO A 261 16.90 -0.69 4.27
N VAL A 262 16.17 -1.78 4.54
CA VAL A 262 16.69 -3.14 4.55
C VAL A 262 16.14 -3.94 3.38
N ILE A 263 16.96 -4.82 2.80
CA ILE A 263 16.55 -5.77 1.75
C ILE A 263 15.71 -6.88 2.39
N VAL A 264 14.53 -7.17 1.83
CA VAL A 264 13.62 -8.21 2.34
C VAL A 264 13.47 -9.41 1.41
N GLY A 265 13.89 -9.32 0.15
CA GLY A 265 13.84 -10.43 -0.80
C GLY A 265 15.12 -11.25 -0.89
N GLN A 266 16.26 -10.58 -1.11
CA GLN A 266 17.55 -11.24 -1.38
C GLN A 266 17.49 -12.21 -2.57
N ASP A 267 16.58 -11.95 -3.51
CA ASP A 267 16.38 -12.77 -4.70
C ASP A 267 17.62 -12.67 -5.61
N ARG A 268 18.21 -11.47 -5.67
CA ARG A 268 19.34 -11.09 -6.52
C ARG A 268 18.96 -10.92 -8.00
N TRP A 269 17.81 -10.32 -8.27
CA TRP A 269 17.28 -10.16 -9.62
C TRP A 269 18.07 -9.13 -10.42
N VAL A 270 18.90 -9.58 -11.36
CA VAL A 270 19.57 -8.68 -12.30
C VAL A 270 18.67 -8.50 -13.52
N PHE A 271 18.09 -7.31 -13.67
CA PHE A 271 17.19 -7.01 -14.78
C PHE A 271 17.43 -5.59 -15.31
N PRO A 272 18.01 -5.44 -16.52
CA PRO A 272 18.30 -4.15 -17.13
C PRO A 272 17.05 -3.56 -17.80
N GLY A 273 15.93 -3.53 -17.07
CA GLY A 273 14.65 -3.02 -17.56
C GLY A 273 13.68 -2.69 -16.43
N CYS A 274 12.50 -2.19 -16.78
CA CYS A 274 11.42 -1.97 -15.82
C CYS A 274 10.47 -3.18 -15.81
N PRO A 275 10.29 -3.86 -14.66
CA PRO A 275 9.39 -5.00 -14.59
C PRO A 275 7.91 -4.60 -14.42
N HIS A 276 7.61 -3.34 -14.07
CA HIS A 276 6.27 -2.87 -13.71
C HIS A 276 5.60 -3.73 -12.61
N ARG A 277 6.38 -4.24 -11.65
CA ARG A 277 5.90 -5.11 -10.56
C ARG A 277 6.19 -4.48 -9.19
N PRO A 278 5.24 -3.80 -8.55
CA PRO A 278 5.46 -3.24 -7.23
C PRO A 278 5.52 -4.31 -6.15
N ALA A 279 6.01 -3.93 -4.96
CA ALA A 279 5.79 -4.69 -3.74
C ALA A 279 4.43 -4.33 -3.14
N SER A 280 3.84 -5.25 -2.37
CA SER A 280 2.66 -4.97 -1.55
C SER A 280 2.97 -5.35 -0.11
N ILE A 281 2.50 -4.52 0.82
CA ILE A 281 2.70 -4.75 2.25
C ILE A 281 1.38 -4.70 3.02
N GLY A 282 1.35 -5.40 4.13
CA GLY A 282 0.24 -5.37 5.07
C GLY A 282 0.68 -5.86 6.44
N THR A 283 -0.07 -5.48 7.46
CA THR A 283 0.19 -5.91 8.84
C THR A 283 -0.99 -6.72 9.36
N ASP A 284 -0.72 -7.70 10.21
CA ASP A 284 -1.77 -8.35 10.98
C ASP A 284 -1.97 -7.71 12.35
N ARG A 285 -3.01 -8.16 13.05
CA ARG A 285 -3.36 -7.69 14.40
C ARG A 285 -2.30 -8.00 15.47
N LEU A 286 -1.33 -8.87 15.18
CA LEU A 286 -0.21 -9.18 16.07
C LEU A 286 1.00 -8.28 15.78
N GLY A 287 0.89 -7.34 14.83
CA GLY A 287 1.97 -6.44 14.44
C GLY A 287 2.99 -7.07 13.49
N ARG A 288 2.71 -8.25 12.91
CA ARG A 288 3.61 -8.85 11.92
C ARG A 288 3.45 -8.14 10.58
N LEU A 289 4.57 -7.70 10.00
CA LEU A 289 4.63 -7.17 8.65
C LEU A 289 4.74 -8.32 7.63
N TYR A 290 3.86 -8.31 6.64
CA TYR A 290 3.92 -9.15 5.46
C TYR A 290 4.33 -8.28 4.28
N VAL A 291 5.30 -8.77 3.51
CA VAL A 291 5.77 -8.13 2.29
C VAL A 291 5.71 -9.17 1.20
N VAL A 292 5.08 -8.84 0.09
CA VAL A 292 4.97 -9.73 -1.08
C VAL A 292 5.41 -8.96 -2.32
N TRP A 293 6.12 -9.64 -3.21
CA TRP A 293 6.61 -9.05 -4.44
C TRP A 293 6.78 -10.15 -5.49
N TYR A 294 6.89 -9.72 -6.74
CA TYR A 294 7.27 -10.59 -7.84
C TYR A 294 8.77 -10.48 -8.11
N THR A 295 9.43 -11.61 -8.32
CA THR A 295 10.82 -11.70 -8.76
C THR A 295 10.97 -12.86 -9.76
N GLU A 296 11.99 -12.79 -10.62
CA GLU A 296 12.43 -13.91 -11.47
C GLU A 296 13.83 -14.45 -11.09
N GLY A 297 14.50 -13.81 -10.13
CA GLY A 297 15.87 -14.13 -9.76
C GLY A 297 16.10 -13.68 -8.35
#